data_AF-A0A8S7UB73-F1
#
_entry.id   AF-A0A8S7UB73-F1
#
_cell.length_a   1.000
_cell.length_b   1.000
_cell.length_c   1.000
_cell.angle_alpha   90.00
_cell.angle_beta   90.00
_cell.angle_gamma   90.00
#
_symmetry.space_group_name_H-M   'P 1'
#
loop_
_entity.id
_entity.type
_entity.pdbx_description
1 polymer ?
#
loop_
_entity_poly.entity_id
_entity_poly.type
_entity_poly.pdbx_seq_one_letter_code
_entity_poly.pdbx_strand_id
1 'polypeptide(L)'
;DDYPVAYCSWANLSLENEIKYLNDVTSLVAEDWTSGDRKWFIDWIAPFGDNGALYKYMRKKFPDELFRAIRVDPKTHVGKVSEFHGGKIDKQLANKIFKQYHHELITEVKRKSDFNFSLTG
;
A
#
# COMPACT_ATOMS: atom_id res chain seq x y z
N ASP A 1 5.19 29.57 2.05
CA ASP A 1 6.21 29.32 1.01
C ASP A 1 7.37 28.42 1.43
N ASP A 2 7.53 28.03 2.70
CA ASP A 2 8.46 26.95 3.13
C ASP A 2 7.83 26.04 4.20
N TYR A 3 6.50 25.89 4.18
CA TYR A 3 5.77 25.05 5.12
C TYR A 3 5.43 23.71 4.47
N PRO A 4 5.50 22.59 5.20
CA PRO A 4 5.14 21.28 4.66
C PRO A 4 3.65 21.26 4.32
N VAL A 5 3.32 21.09 3.05
CA VAL A 5 1.92 21.02 2.58
C VAL A 5 1.41 19.60 2.40
N ALA A 6 2.32 18.65 2.22
CA ALA A 6 2.00 17.26 1.97
C ALA A 6 3.17 16.34 2.38
N TYR A 7 2.85 15.11 2.77
CA TYR A 7 3.79 14.07 3.14
C TYR A 7 3.24 12.70 2.75
N CYS A 8 4.12 11.82 2.27
CA CYS A 8 3.85 10.40 2.25
C CYS A 8 5.11 9.61 2.60
N SER A 9 4.88 8.42 3.14
CA SER A 9 5.90 7.43 3.47
C SER A 9 5.48 6.09 2.90
N TRP A 10 6.45 5.22 2.62
CA TRP A 10 6.15 3.85 2.22
C TRP A 10 7.16 2.88 2.78
N ALA A 11 6.71 1.64 3.00
CA ALA A 11 7.52 0.51 3.36
C ALA A 11 7.60 -0.47 2.19
N ASN A 12 8.76 -1.11 2.00
CA ASN A 12 8.95 -2.20 1.06
C ASN A 12 8.88 -3.52 1.84
N LEU A 13 7.73 -4.18 1.78
CA LEU A 13 7.43 -5.33 2.62
C LEU A 13 7.70 -6.65 1.90
N SER A 14 8.11 -7.67 2.66
CA SER A 14 7.94 -9.07 2.25
C SER A 14 6.46 -9.45 2.27
N LEU A 15 6.09 -10.59 1.68
CA LEU A 15 4.73 -11.12 1.79
C LEU A 15 4.32 -11.37 3.26
N GLU A 16 5.26 -11.86 4.07
CA GLU A 16 5.03 -12.09 5.49
C GLU A 16 4.75 -10.80 6.26
N ASN A 17 5.57 -9.76 6.04
CA ASN A 17 5.39 -8.47 6.70
C ASN A 17 4.19 -7.68 6.16
N GLU A 18 3.80 -7.90 4.90
CA GLU A 18 2.53 -7.42 4.36
C GLU A 18 1.34 -8.02 5.12
N ILE A 19 1.33 -9.32 5.35
CA ILE A 19 0.25 -9.98 6.12
C ILE A 19 0.23 -9.46 7.55
N LYS A 20 1.40 -9.34 8.19
CA LYS A 20 1.56 -8.75 9.52
C LYS A 20 0.95 -7.34 9.58
N TYR A 21 1.33 -6.47 8.64
CA TYR A 21 0.82 -5.09 8.53
C TYR A 21 -0.68 -5.01 8.27
N LEU A 22 -1.22 -5.86 7.40
CA LEU A 22 -2.66 -5.86 7.09
C LEU A 22 -3.49 -6.40 8.25
N ASN A 23 -2.92 -7.26 9.10
CA ASN A 23 -3.57 -7.75 10.31
C ASN A 23 -3.53 -6.70 11.44
N ASP A 24 -2.47 -5.90 11.53
CA ASP A 24 -2.36 -4.78 12.45
C ASP A 24 -1.47 -3.69 11.82
N VAL A 25 -2.09 -2.56 11.47
CA VAL A 25 -1.40 -1.46 10.78
C VAL A 25 -0.36 -0.75 11.65
N THR A 26 -0.33 -1.04 12.95
CA THR A 26 0.65 -0.50 13.91
C THR A 26 1.82 -1.45 14.21
N SER A 27 1.81 -2.66 13.62
CA SER A 27 2.73 -3.74 13.97
C SER A 27 4.13 -3.64 13.37
N LEU A 28 4.34 -2.76 12.38
CA LEU A 28 5.62 -2.65 11.68
C LEU A 28 6.71 -2.09 12.58
N VAL A 29 7.87 -2.75 12.61
CA VAL A 29 9.11 -2.25 13.22
C VAL A 29 10.08 -1.78 12.12
N ALA A 30 11.15 -1.09 12.50
CA ALA A 30 12.07 -0.45 11.56
C ALA A 30 12.65 -1.41 10.51
N GLU A 31 12.98 -2.64 10.93
CA GLU A 31 13.55 -3.68 10.07
C GLU A 31 12.56 -4.13 8.98
N ASP A 32 11.25 -4.01 9.24
CA ASP A 32 10.23 -4.44 8.30
C ASP A 32 10.15 -3.52 7.07
N TRP A 33 10.57 -2.25 7.19
CA TRP A 33 10.44 -1.23 6.14
C TRP A 33 11.22 -1.55 4.86
N THR A 34 12.21 -2.44 4.96
CA THR A 34 13.04 -2.89 3.83
C THR A 34 13.07 -4.40 3.69
N SER A 35 12.02 -5.09 4.16
CA SER A 35 11.96 -6.55 4.20
C SER A 35 11.66 -7.22 2.86
N GLY A 36 11.22 -6.49 1.84
CA GLY A 36 10.94 -7.05 0.52
C GLY A 36 10.75 -5.99 -0.56
N ASP A 37 9.92 -6.30 -1.57
CA ASP A 37 9.70 -5.49 -2.77
C ASP A 37 8.25 -4.96 -2.90
N ARG A 38 7.36 -5.35 -1.98
CA ARG A 38 5.93 -5.04 -2.02
C ARG A 38 5.67 -3.70 -1.34
N LYS A 39 5.54 -2.63 -2.12
CA LYS A 39 5.46 -1.27 -1.56
C LYS A 39 4.06 -0.93 -1.05
N TRP A 40 4.00 -0.44 0.18
CA TRP A 40 2.79 0.06 0.83
C TRP A 40 2.98 1.48 1.32
N PHE A 41 2.06 2.39 0.96
CA PHE A 41 1.99 3.69 1.61
C PHE A 41 1.55 3.49 3.06
N ILE A 42 2.40 3.97 3.99
CA ILE A 42 2.13 3.96 5.42
C ILE A 42 1.41 5.24 5.81
N ASP A 43 1.94 6.38 5.37
CA ASP A 43 1.32 7.69 5.53
C ASP A 43 0.98 8.31 4.17
N TRP A 44 -0.19 8.95 4.11
CA TRP A 44 -0.57 9.85 3.01
C TRP A 44 -1.33 11.04 3.58
N ILE A 45 -0.65 12.16 3.73
CA ILE A 45 -1.11 13.33 4.47
C ILE A 45 -1.01 14.55 3.55
N ALA A 46 -2.14 15.19 3.24
CA ALA A 46 -2.20 16.41 2.43
C ALA A 46 -3.35 17.32 2.91
N PRO A 47 -3.21 17.93 4.10
CA PRO A 47 -4.32 18.57 4.80
C PRO A 47 -4.81 19.87 4.13
N PHE A 48 -4.03 20.48 3.25
CA PHE A 48 -4.36 21.76 2.60
C PHE A 48 -4.90 21.62 1.17
N GLY A 49 -5.22 20.40 0.74
CA GLY A 49 -5.78 20.12 -0.59
C GLY A 49 -4.77 19.64 -1.63
N ASP A 50 -3.49 19.51 -1.27
CA ASP A 50 -2.39 19.11 -2.16
C ASP A 50 -2.36 17.63 -2.56
N ASN A 51 -3.42 16.87 -2.28
CA ASN A 51 -3.53 15.44 -2.59
C ASN A 51 -3.23 15.15 -4.08
N GLY A 52 -3.79 15.97 -4.98
CA GLY A 52 -3.56 15.83 -6.42
C GLY A 52 -2.13 16.17 -6.84
N ALA A 53 -1.49 17.14 -6.16
CA ALA A 53 -0.10 17.50 -6.41
C ALA A 53 0.85 16.39 -5.96
N LEU A 54 0.65 15.85 -4.74
CA LEU A 54 1.42 14.73 -4.21
C LEU A 54 1.29 13.49 -5.10
N TYR A 55 0.07 13.17 -5.57
CA TYR A 55 -0.16 12.06 -6.48
C TYR A 55 0.59 12.22 -7.81
N LYS A 56 0.48 13.39 -8.46
CA LYS A 56 1.21 13.68 -9.71
C LYS A 56 2.72 13.62 -9.50
N TYR A 57 3.21 14.13 -8.37
CA TYR A 57 4.63 14.08 -8.01
C TYR A 57 5.11 12.63 -7.90
N MET A 58 4.39 11.77 -7.16
CA MET A 58 4.76 10.37 -6.99
C MET A 58 4.77 9.63 -8.33
N ARG A 59 3.77 9.81 -9.19
CA ARG A 59 3.75 9.19 -10.52
C ARG A 59 4.92 9.59 -11.39
N LYS A 60 5.38 10.85 -11.29
CA LYS A 60 6.51 11.35 -12.07
C LYS A 60 7.85 10.89 -11.51
N LYS A 61 8.03 10.94 -10.19
CA LYS A 61 9.30 10.62 -9.52
C LYS A 61 9.58 9.12 -9.45
N PHE A 62 8.52 8.31 -9.33
CA PHE A 62 8.58 6.85 -9.27
C PHE A 62 7.82 6.26 -10.45
N PRO A 63 8.33 6.43 -11.69
CA PRO A 63 7.56 6.16 -12.90
C PRO A 63 7.31 4.68 -13.19
N ASP A 64 8.17 3.81 -12.66
CA ASP A 64 8.18 2.37 -12.90
C ASP A 64 7.80 1.56 -11.64
N GLU A 65 7.24 2.24 -10.63
CA GLU A 65 6.93 1.65 -9.32
C GLU A 65 5.44 1.41 -9.11
N LEU A 66 5.12 0.40 -8.31
CA LEU A 66 3.76 0.07 -7.87
C LEU A 66 3.67 0.21 -6.35
N PHE A 67 2.56 0.77 -5.88
CA PHE A 67 2.27 0.97 -4.46
C PHE A 67 0.84 0.53 -4.17
N ARG A 68 0.59 0.09 -2.93
CA ARG A 68 -0.74 -0.12 -2.38
C ARG A 68 -0.94 0.72 -1.12
N ALA A 69 -2.18 0.95 -0.74
CA ALA A 69 -2.54 1.55 0.55
C ALA A 69 -3.79 0.87 1.08
N ILE A 70 -3.89 0.70 2.40
CA ILE A 70 -5.10 0.18 3.04
C ILE A 70 -5.83 1.32 3.76
N ARG A 71 -7.15 1.35 3.63
CA ARG A 71 -8.04 2.14 4.50
C ARG A 71 -8.94 1.18 5.25
N VAL A 72 -8.72 1.05 6.55
CA VAL A 72 -9.57 0.23 7.42
C VAL A 72 -10.74 1.08 7.86
N ASP A 73 -11.97 0.60 7.63
CA ASP A 73 -13.14 1.17 8.25
C ASP A 73 -13.21 0.71 9.72
N PRO A 74 -13.09 1.63 10.69
CA PRO A 74 -13.07 1.28 12.11
C PRO A 74 -14.38 0.67 12.61
N LYS A 75 -15.49 0.80 11.86
CA LYS A 75 -16.81 0.26 12.25
C LYS A 75 -17.05 -1.15 11.72
N THR A 76 -16.54 -1.46 10.52
CA THR A 76 -16.86 -2.70 9.83
C THR A 76 -15.72 -3.70 9.85
N HIS A 77 -14.52 -3.29 10.29
CA HIS A 77 -13.30 -4.10 10.18
C HIS A 77 -13.11 -4.63 8.74
N VAL A 78 -13.47 -3.81 7.75
CA VAL A 78 -13.21 -4.08 6.33
C VAL A 78 -12.10 -3.14 5.88
N GLY A 79 -11.02 -3.73 5.35
CA GLY A 79 -9.92 -3.01 4.75
C GLY A 79 -10.14 -2.82 3.26
N LYS A 80 -10.23 -1.58 2.78
CA LYS A 80 -10.21 -1.28 1.35
C LYS A 80 -8.77 -1.04 0.90
N VAL A 81 -8.27 -1.90 -0.01
CA VAL A 81 -6.97 -1.69 -0.65
C VAL A 81 -7.14 -0.77 -1.86
N SER A 82 -6.26 0.21 -1.98
CA SER A 82 -6.13 1.09 -3.14
C SER A 82 -4.80 0.83 -3.83
N GLU A 83 -4.81 0.84 -5.16
CA GLU A 83 -3.67 0.51 -6.00
C GLU A 83 -3.18 1.73 -6.77
N PHE A 84 -1.86 1.96 -6.79
CA PHE A 84 -1.24 3.13 -7.40
C PHE A 84 -0.03 2.70 -8.22
N HIS A 85 0.13 3.22 -9.43
CA HIS A 85 1.28 2.93 -10.28
C HIS A 85 1.90 4.19 -10.88
N GLY A 86 3.19 4.09 -11.17
CA GLY A 86 3.97 5.15 -11.79
C GLY A 86 3.48 5.58 -13.18
N GLY A 87 4.04 6.69 -13.65
CA GLY A 87 3.72 7.32 -14.93
C GLY A 87 3.94 6.45 -16.17
N LYS A 88 4.92 5.53 -16.13
CA LYS A 88 5.37 4.73 -17.28
C LYS A 88 4.83 3.31 -17.31
N ILE A 89 4.21 2.83 -16.23
CA ILE A 89 3.58 1.51 -16.21
C ILE A 89 2.24 1.59 -16.94
N ASP A 90 2.08 0.74 -17.95
CA ASP A 90 0.80 0.53 -18.63
C ASP A 90 -0.27 -0.02 -17.67
N LYS A 91 -1.52 0.41 -17.84
CA LYS A 91 -2.62 0.05 -16.94
C LYS A 91 -2.91 -1.45 -16.93
N GLN A 92 -2.79 -2.14 -18.07
CA GLN A 92 -3.01 -3.59 -18.15
C GLN A 92 -1.89 -4.34 -17.42
N LEU A 93 -0.64 -3.89 -17.60
CA LEU A 93 0.50 -4.43 -16.88
C LEU A 93 0.37 -4.23 -15.36
N ALA A 94 0.02 -3.01 -14.91
CA ALA A 94 -0.22 -2.71 -13.50
C ALA A 94 -1.29 -3.64 -12.92
N ASN A 95 -2.45 -3.75 -13.58
CA ASN A 95 -3.53 -4.63 -13.15
C ASN A 95 -3.11 -6.10 -13.08
N LYS A 96 -2.26 -6.58 -14.00
CA LYS A 96 -1.74 -7.95 -13.97
C LYS A 96 -0.88 -8.18 -12.72
N ILE A 97 0.04 -7.25 -12.43
CA ILE A 97 0.92 -7.34 -11.26
C ILE A 97 0.11 -7.26 -9.96
N PHE A 98 -0.85 -6.33 -9.86
CA PHE A 98 -1.70 -6.23 -8.67
C PHE A 98 -2.56 -7.47 -8.42
N LYS A 99 -3.13 -8.06 -9.48
CA LYS A 99 -3.84 -9.35 -9.36
C LYS A 99 -2.93 -10.47 -8.86
N GLN A 100 -1.69 -10.51 -9.31
CA GLN A 100 -0.71 -11.47 -8.81
C GLN A 100 -0.42 -11.23 -7.32
N TYR A 101 -0.15 -9.98 -6.91
CA TYR A 101 0.06 -9.63 -5.51
C TYR A 101 -1.13 -10.01 -4.63
N HIS A 102 -2.36 -9.74 -5.08
CA HIS A 102 -3.57 -10.12 -4.36
C HIS A 102 -3.73 -11.64 -4.26
N HIS A 103 -3.45 -12.37 -5.34
CA HIS A 103 -3.52 -13.83 -5.34
C HIS A 103 -2.53 -14.46 -4.36
N GLU A 104 -1.27 -14.01 -4.36
CA GLU A 104 -0.24 -14.45 -3.40
C GLU A 104 -0.67 -14.16 -1.96
N LEU A 105 -1.18 -12.96 -1.70
CA LEU A 105 -1.67 -12.55 -0.39
C LEU A 105 -2.81 -13.45 0.11
N ILE A 106 -3.88 -13.61 -0.67
CA ILE A 106 -5.04 -14.43 -0.29
C ILE A 106 -4.66 -15.90 -0.13
N THR A 107 -3.74 -16.40 -0.96
CA THR A 107 -3.25 -17.78 -0.86
C THR A 107 -2.54 -18.00 0.46
N GLU A 108 -1.64 -17.10 0.85
CA GLU A 108 -0.88 -17.23 2.09
C GLU A 108 -1.75 -16.96 3.33
N VAL A 109 -2.66 -15.98 3.27
CA VAL A 109 -3.64 -15.73 4.32
C VAL A 109 -4.52 -16.96 4.57
N LYS A 110 -5.00 -17.65 3.53
CA LYS A 110 -5.81 -18.87 3.69
C LYS A 110 -5.04 -20.04 4.32
N ARG A 111 -3.70 -20.05 4.22
CA ARG A 111 -2.86 -21.06 4.90
C ARG A 111 -2.67 -20.75 6.38
N LYS A 112 -2.80 -19.50 6.80
CA LYS A 112 -2.68 -19.06 8.19
C LYS A 112 -4.08 -18.99 8.81
N SER A 113 -4.38 -19.86 9.78
CA SER A 113 -5.72 -20.02 10.38
C SER A 113 -6.26 -18.79 11.12
N ASP A 114 -5.44 -17.76 11.39
CA ASP A 114 -5.69 -16.73 12.41
C ASP A 114 -5.76 -15.30 11.84
N PHE A 115 -6.24 -15.11 10.59
CA PHE A 115 -6.32 -13.78 9.97
C PHE A 115 -7.63 -13.04 10.31
N ASN A 116 -7.53 -11.84 10.88
CA ASN A 116 -8.67 -11.14 11.48
C ASN A 116 -9.54 -10.31 10.50
N PHE A 117 -9.19 -10.22 9.22
CA PHE A 117 -9.84 -9.31 8.26
C PHE A 117 -10.29 -10.02 6.97
N SER A 118 -11.41 -9.54 6.40
CA SER A 118 -11.77 -9.87 5.01
C SER A 118 -11.30 -8.76 4.07
N LEU A 119 -10.57 -9.15 3.02
CA LEU A 119 -10.07 -8.22 2.00
C LEU A 119 -11.00 -8.24 0.79
N THR A 120 -11.54 -7.08 0.43
CA THR A 120 -12.29 -6.91 -0.82
C THR A 120 -11.39 -6.25 -1.87
N GLY A 121 -11.29 -6.88 -3.04
CA GLY A 121 -10.57 -6.36 -4.21
C GLY A 121 -11.40 -5.40 -5.04
#